data_AF-A0A7C9AQR4-F1
#
_entry.id   AF-A0A7C9AQR4-F1
#
_cell.length_a   1.000
_cell.length_b   1.000
_cell.length_c   1.000
_cell.angle_alpha   90.00
_cell.angle_beta   90.00
_cell.angle_gamma   90.00
#
_symmetry.space_group_name_H-M   'P 1'
#
loop_
_entity.id
_entity.type
_entity.pdbx_description
1 polymer ?
#
loop_
_entity_poly.entity_id
_entity_poly.type
_entity_poly.pdbx_seq_one_letter_code
_entity_poly.pdbx_strand_id
1 'polypeptide(L)'
;SIYTIALNYDIICLLLLIQLVNAGRGKTAVSRHIFNAAEVKEYFREQIWICVSHDFKFEKLLMGMLEQLGERSTISDVEAIKKILREKLEGKKFFLVLDDVWDTFETTWEPFRRCLQDISQ
;
A
#
# COMPACT_ATOMS: atom_id res chain seq x y z
N SER A 1 2.38 -16.46 7.29
CA SER A 1 1.34 -16.42 6.25
C SER A 1 1.40 -15.09 5.52
N ILE A 2 1.75 -15.05 4.24
CA ILE A 2 1.64 -13.82 3.43
C ILE A 2 0.15 -13.64 3.17
N TYR A 3 -0.41 -12.45 3.44
CA TYR A 3 -1.81 -12.17 3.18
C TYR A 3 -1.93 -11.32 1.91
N THR A 4 -2.52 -11.89 0.86
CA THR A 4 -2.95 -11.10 -0.30
C THR A 4 -4.40 -10.72 -0.08
N ILE A 5 -4.71 -9.43 -0.08
CA ILE A 5 -6.08 -8.93 -0.02
C ILE A 5 -6.37 -8.23 -1.34
N ALA A 6 -7.16 -8.88 -2.19
CA ALA A 6 -7.75 -8.21 -3.34
C ALA A 6 -8.92 -7.36 -2.81
N LEU A 7 -8.86 -6.04 -3.03
CA LEU A 7 -9.97 -5.14 -2.70
C LEU A 7 -11.04 -5.17 -3.81
N ASN A 8 -10.61 -5.43 -5.06
CA ASN A 8 -11.40 -5.69 -6.27
C ASN A 8 -10.46 -6.23 -7.39
N TYR A 9 -10.96 -6.47 -8.62
CA TYR A 9 -10.12 -6.96 -9.74
C TYR A 9 -9.08 -5.94 -10.24
N ASP A 10 -9.30 -4.65 -9.96
CA ASP A 10 -8.47 -3.56 -10.45
C ASP A 10 -7.38 -3.15 -9.44
N ILE A 11 -7.56 -3.50 -8.16
CA ILE A 11 -6.59 -3.27 -7.09
C ILE A 11 -6.21 -4.57 -6.39
N ILE A 12 -4.94 -4.91 -6.48
CA ILE A 12 -4.34 -5.94 -5.63
C ILE A 12 -3.49 -5.27 -4.56
N CYS A 13 -3.90 -5.44 -3.30
CA CYS A 13 -3.12 -5.05 -2.13
C CYS A 13 -2.43 -6.30 -1.56
N LEU A 14 -1.10 -6.30 -1.53
CA LEU A 14 -0.33 -7.32 -0.84
C LEU A 14 0.05 -6.79 0.55
N LEU A 15 -0.53 -7.37 1.60
CA LEU A 15 -0.25 -7.01 2.98
C LEU A 15 0.61 -8.09 3.65
N LEU A 16 1.82 -7.72 4.06
CA LEU A 16 2.70 -8.64 4.77
C LEU A 16 2.50 -8.48 6.28
N LEU A 17 1.43 -9.06 6.79
CA LEU A 17 1.21 -9.20 8.23
C LEU A 17 1.91 -10.47 8.72
N ILE A 18 3.18 -10.40 9.10
CA ILE A 18 3.81 -11.49 9.86
C ILE A 18 4.88 -10.97 10.83
N GLN A 19 4.51 -10.82 12.09
CA GLN A 19 5.45 -10.95 13.20
C GLN A 19 4.92 -11.98 14.20
N LEU A 20 4.93 -13.26 13.80
CA LEU A 20 4.84 -14.35 14.78
C LEU A 20 5.54 -15.59 14.21
N VAL A 21 6.50 -16.07 15.00
CA VAL A 21 7.12 -17.39 15.03
C VAL A 21 8.47 -17.61 14.32
N ASN A 22 8.90 -16.87 13.29
CA ASN A 22 10.29 -17.04 12.79
C ASN A 22 10.89 -15.77 12.19
N ALA A 23 11.80 -15.15 12.94
CA ALA A 23 12.67 -14.07 12.51
C ALA A 23 13.69 -14.58 11.46
N GLY A 24 13.22 -14.81 10.24
CA GLY A 24 14.05 -15.16 9.08
C GLY A 24 13.76 -14.20 7.93
N ARG A 25 14.79 -13.51 7.44
CA ARG A 25 14.82 -12.39 6.46
C ARG A 25 14.21 -12.66 5.06
N GLY A 26 13.33 -13.64 4.91
CA GLY A 26 12.82 -14.10 3.61
C GLY A 26 11.55 -13.42 3.10
N LYS A 27 10.77 -12.76 3.97
CA LYS A 27 9.44 -12.20 3.60
C LYS A 27 9.56 -10.99 2.69
N THR A 28 10.36 -10.01 3.11
CA THR A 28 10.72 -8.85 2.28
C THR A 28 11.36 -9.30 0.97
N ALA A 29 12.16 -10.37 0.98
CA ALA A 29 12.76 -10.93 -0.24
C ALA A 29 11.70 -11.50 -1.20
N VAL A 30 10.73 -12.29 -0.72
CA VAL A 30 9.62 -12.82 -1.52
C VAL A 30 8.78 -11.69 -2.10
N SER A 31 8.41 -10.71 -1.29
CA SER A 31 7.59 -9.58 -1.76
C SER A 31 8.34 -8.70 -2.74
N ARG A 32 9.64 -8.52 -2.54
CA ARG A 32 10.49 -7.80 -3.48
C ARG A 32 10.61 -8.56 -4.80
N HIS A 33 10.60 -9.89 -4.76
CA HIS A 33 10.56 -10.71 -5.96
C HIS A 33 9.23 -10.53 -6.71
N ILE A 34 8.08 -10.62 -6.03
CA ILE A 34 6.75 -10.42 -6.62
C ILE A 34 6.60 -9.01 -7.19
N PHE A 35 6.94 -7.98 -6.41
CA PHE A 35 6.87 -6.58 -6.85
C PHE A 35 7.72 -6.31 -8.10
N ASN A 36 8.87 -7.00 -8.22
CA ASN A 36 9.76 -6.86 -9.36
C ASN A 36 9.45 -7.78 -10.54
N ALA A 37 8.52 -8.73 -10.40
CA ALA A 37 8.15 -9.65 -11.46
C ALA A 37 7.61 -8.88 -12.68
N ALA A 38 8.01 -9.33 -13.87
CA ALA A 38 7.68 -8.63 -15.11
C ALA A 38 6.17 -8.59 -15.33
N GLU A 39 5.48 -9.69 -15.01
CA GLU A 39 4.03 -9.84 -15.12
C GLU A 39 3.28 -8.87 -14.21
N VAL A 40 3.81 -8.63 -13.00
CA VAL A 40 3.22 -7.66 -12.05
C VAL A 40 3.45 -6.24 -12.56
N LYS A 41 4.63 -5.93 -13.09
CA LYS A 41 4.93 -4.61 -13.68
C LYS A 41 4.14 -4.33 -14.95
N GLU A 42 3.86 -5.36 -15.74
CA GLU A 42 3.07 -5.24 -16.98
C GLU A 42 1.57 -5.08 -16.67
N TYR A 43 1.07 -5.81 -15.69
CA TYR A 43 -0.35 -5.77 -15.32
C TYR A 43 -0.72 -4.51 -14.51
N PHE A 44 0.15 -4.05 -13.61
CA PHE A 44 -0.09 -2.88 -12.75
C PHE A 44 0.74 -1.70 -13.23
N ARG A 45 0.06 -0.68 -13.77
CA ARG A 45 0.72 0.53 -14.30
C ARG A 45 1.41 1.34 -13.21
N GLU A 46 0.84 1.34 -12.01
CA GLU A 46 1.40 2.02 -10.85
C GLU A 46 1.80 0.97 -9.80
N GLN A 47 2.99 1.12 -9.24
CA GLN A 47 3.49 0.26 -8.17
C GLN A 47 3.89 1.09 -6.97
N ILE A 48 3.35 0.76 -5.80
CA ILE A 48 3.53 1.51 -4.57
C ILE A 48 4.07 0.56 -3.51
N TRP A 49 5.24 0.86 -2.96
CA TRP A 49 5.81 0.12 -1.84
C TRP A 49 5.96 1.04 -0.63
N ILE A 50 5.28 0.71 0.47
CA ILE A 50 5.37 1.47 1.71
C ILE A 50 5.90 0.56 2.81
N CYS A 51 6.93 1.03 3.50
CA CYS A 51 7.41 0.42 4.73
C CYS A 51 6.61 1.02 5.90
N VAL A 52 5.91 0.16 6.65
CA VAL A 52 5.06 0.56 7.77
C VAL A 52 5.87 0.40 9.06
N SER A 53 6.14 1.48 9.78
CA SER A 53 6.76 1.40 11.11
C SER A 53 5.71 1.20 12.21
N HIS A 54 6.16 0.93 13.44
CA HIS A 54 5.27 0.76 14.60
C HIS A 54 4.34 1.95 14.88
N ASP A 55 4.81 3.18 14.59
CA ASP A 55 4.13 4.46 14.85
C ASP A 55 3.39 5.02 13.62
N PHE A 56 3.23 4.19 12.58
CA PHE A 56 2.75 4.65 11.30
C PHE A 56 1.24 4.94 11.35
N LYS A 57 0.87 6.19 11.08
CA LYS A 57 -0.51 6.67 11.12
C LYS A 57 -1.15 6.62 9.73
N PHE A 58 -2.49 6.65 9.69
CA PHE A 58 -3.27 6.70 8.46
C PHE A 58 -2.78 7.79 7.48
N GLU A 59 -2.51 8.99 7.98
CA GLU A 59 -2.07 10.12 7.16
C GLU A 59 -0.68 9.88 6.55
N LYS A 60 0.22 9.21 7.29
CA LYS A 60 1.54 8.84 6.79
C LYS A 60 1.45 7.80 5.66
N LEU A 61 0.42 6.93 5.65
CA LEU A 61 0.21 5.95 4.56
C LEU A 61 -0.15 6.66 3.28
N LEU A 62 -1.14 7.53 3.35
CA LEU A 62 -1.60 8.26 2.18
C LEU A 62 -0.48 9.15 1.62
N MET A 63 0.29 9.80 2.50
CA MET A 63 1.46 10.59 2.10
C MET A 63 2.55 9.72 1.46
N GLY A 64 2.87 8.57 2.04
CA GLY A 64 3.82 7.62 1.45
C GLY A 64 3.37 7.11 0.08
N MET A 65 2.08 6.91 -0.14
CA MET A 65 1.54 6.56 -1.47
C MET A 65 1.80 7.69 -2.48
N LEU A 66 1.51 8.94 -2.10
CA LEU A 66 1.75 10.11 -2.95
C LEU A 66 3.23 10.24 -3.35
N GLU A 67 4.13 10.06 -2.38
CA GLU A 67 5.58 10.10 -2.63
C GLU A 67 6.01 9.04 -3.64
N GLN A 68 5.50 7.81 -3.51
CA GLN A 68 5.76 6.72 -4.47
C GLN A 68 5.21 7.03 -5.87
N LEU A 69 4.14 7.81 -5.98
CA LEU A 69 3.56 8.29 -7.23
C LEU A 69 4.20 9.60 -7.74
N GLY A 70 5.37 9.96 -7.20
CA GLY A 70 6.15 11.11 -7.63
C GLY A 70 5.61 12.47 -7.17
N GLU A 71 4.64 12.50 -6.25
CA GLU A 71 4.08 13.73 -5.71
C GLU A 71 4.87 14.18 -4.48
N ARG A 72 5.64 15.27 -4.63
CA ARG A 72 6.34 15.92 -3.52
C ARG A 72 5.50 17.09 -3.04
N SER A 73 4.56 16.79 -2.14
CA SER A 73 3.64 17.77 -1.60
C SER A 73 3.91 18.02 -0.12
N THR A 74 3.80 19.27 0.31
CA THR A 74 3.79 19.65 1.74
C THR A 74 2.37 19.65 2.31
N ILE A 75 1.38 19.14 1.56
CA ILE A 75 -0.01 19.04 2.00
C ILE A 75 -0.07 18.05 3.17
N SER A 76 -0.56 18.54 4.31
CA SER A 76 -0.82 17.74 5.50
C SER A 76 -2.32 17.42 5.68
N ASP A 77 -3.18 18.04 4.88
CA ASP A 77 -4.63 17.81 4.94
C ASP A 77 -5.00 16.49 4.26
N VAL A 78 -5.71 15.64 5.01
CA VAL A 78 -6.05 14.29 4.58
C VAL A 78 -6.97 14.29 3.37
N GLU A 79 -7.95 15.19 3.32
CA GLU A 79 -8.90 15.25 2.21
C GLU A 79 -8.24 15.73 0.93
N ALA A 80 -7.32 16.71 1.04
CA ALA A 80 -6.50 17.12 -0.09
C ALA A 80 -5.58 15.98 -0.59
N ILE A 81 -4.96 15.22 0.32
CA ILE A 81 -4.15 14.04 -0.05
C ILE A 81 -5.00 13.00 -0.79
N LYS A 82 -6.18 12.67 -0.25
CA LYS A 82 -7.13 11.73 -0.88
C LYS A 82 -7.52 12.16 -2.28
N LYS A 83 -7.82 13.45 -2.46
CA LYS A 83 -8.18 14.01 -3.78
C LYS A 83 -7.07 13.77 -4.80
N ILE A 84 -5.82 14.05 -4.45
CA ILE A 84 -4.68 13.85 -5.34
C ILE A 84 -4.46 12.35 -5.62
N LEU A 85 -4.61 11.49 -4.61
CA LEU A 85 -4.52 10.04 -4.81
C LEU A 85 -5.59 9.54 -5.77
N ARG A 86 -6.83 10.04 -5.65
CA ARG A 86 -7.90 9.76 -6.61
C ARG A 86 -7.49 10.18 -8.01
N GLU A 87 -7.12 11.45 -8.22
CA GLU A 87 -6.70 11.94 -9.54
C GLU A 87 -5.55 11.12 -10.16
N LYS A 88 -4.63 10.59 -9.34
CA LYS A 88 -3.51 9.78 -9.82
C LYS A 88 -3.85 8.31 -10.09
N LEU A 89 -4.81 7.74 -9.37
CA LEU A 89 -5.10 6.29 -9.38
C LEU A 89 -6.44 5.94 -10.02
N GLU A 90 -7.34 6.90 -10.22
CA GLU A 90 -8.64 6.71 -10.83
C GLU A 90 -8.50 6.05 -12.22
N GLY A 91 -9.26 4.98 -12.44
CA GLY A 91 -9.22 4.19 -13.66
C GLY A 91 -7.92 3.42 -13.91
N LYS A 92 -6.97 3.38 -12.95
CA LYS A 92 -5.70 2.65 -13.08
C LYS A 92 -5.66 1.44 -12.19
N LYS A 93 -5.05 0.37 -12.72
CA LYS A 93 -4.63 -0.77 -11.92
C LYS A 93 -3.32 -0.47 -11.22
N PHE A 94 -3.30 -0.59 -9.91
CA PHE A 94 -2.10 -0.38 -9.11
C PHE A 94 -1.82 -1.54 -8.15
N PHE A 95 -0.53 -1.78 -7.92
CA PHE A 95 -0.04 -2.79 -6.99
C PHE A 95 0.49 -2.10 -5.75
N LEU A 96 -0.14 -2.36 -4.60
CA LEU A 96 0.27 -1.80 -3.31
C LEU A 96 0.89 -2.88 -2.43
N VAL A 97 2.10 -2.63 -1.94
CA VAL A 97 2.77 -3.45 -0.93
C VAL A 97 2.91 -2.65 0.36
N LEU A 98 2.36 -3.18 1.45
CA LEU A 98 2.68 -2.72 2.81
C LEU A 98 3.66 -3.73 3.44
N ASP A 99 4.90 -3.30 3.64
CA ASP A 99 5.99 -4.08 4.23
C ASP A 99 6.17 -3.72 5.71
N ASP A 100 6.66 -4.67 6.51
CA ASP A 100 6.90 -4.56 7.95
C ASP A 100 5.67 -4.15 8.79
N VAL A 101 4.47 -4.63 8.44
CA VAL A 101 3.23 -4.24 9.14
C VAL A 101 3.15 -4.90 10.53
N TRP A 102 2.88 -4.09 11.55
CA TRP A 102 2.77 -4.49 12.96
C TRP A 102 1.31 -4.59 13.42
N ASP A 103 1.05 -5.31 14.51
CA ASP A 103 -0.32 -5.50 15.05
C ASP A 103 -1.03 -4.18 15.39
N THR A 104 -0.28 -3.12 15.70
CA THR A 104 -0.82 -1.76 15.91
C THR A 104 -1.54 -1.20 14.68
N PHE A 105 -1.25 -1.73 13.49
CA PHE A 105 -1.86 -1.34 12.23
C PHE A 105 -3.34 -1.74 12.11
N GLU A 106 -3.84 -2.68 12.92
CA GLU A 106 -5.25 -3.12 12.87
C GLU A 106 -6.22 -1.94 13.00
N THR A 107 -5.88 -0.98 13.88
CA THR A 107 -6.67 0.25 14.10
C THR A 107 -6.63 1.23 12.92
N THR A 108 -5.60 1.13 12.07
CA THR A 108 -5.39 1.99 10.89
C THR A 108 -5.88 1.32 9.61
N TRP A 109 -5.97 -0.01 9.59
CA TRP A 109 -6.30 -0.80 8.41
C TRP A 109 -7.70 -0.50 7.86
N GLU A 110 -8.73 -0.49 8.70
CA GLU A 110 -10.11 -0.33 8.22
C GLU A 110 -10.36 1.07 7.61
N PRO A 111 -9.94 2.19 8.22
CA PRO A 111 -9.96 3.50 7.57
C PRO A 111 -9.18 3.52 6.26
N PHE A 112 -8.00 2.89 6.24
CA PHE A 112 -7.16 2.81 5.04
C PHE A 112 -7.80 2.03 3.91
N ARG A 113 -8.38 0.88 4.22
CA ARG A 113 -9.11 0.03 3.27
C ARG A 113 -10.29 0.77 2.64
N ARG A 114 -11.10 1.47 3.45
CA ARG A 114 -12.22 2.27 2.94
C ARG A 114 -11.75 3.40 2.05
N CYS A 115 -10.67 4.07 2.44
CA CYS A 115 -10.05 5.11 1.63
C CYS A 115 -9.58 4.57 0.27
N LEU A 116 -8.93 3.41 0.23
CA LEU A 116 -8.50 2.78 -1.03
C LEU A 116 -9.69 2.41 -1.92
N GLN A 117 -10.76 1.87 -1.33
CA GLN A 117 -11.99 1.58 -2.07
C GLN A 117 -12.60 2.84 -2.67
N ASP A 118 -12.66 3.93 -1.89
CA ASP A 118 -13.17 5.22 -2.33
C ASP A 118 -12.33 5.82 -3.47
N ILE A 119 -10.99 5.81 -3.35
CA ILE A 119 -10.03 6.29 -4.37
C ILE A 119 -10.13 5.51 -5.69
N SER A 120 -10.59 4.26 -5.63
CA SER A 120 -10.64 3.35 -6.78
C SER A 120 -11.95 3.31 -7.54
N GLN A 121 -12.97 3.98 -7.02
CA GLN A 121 -14.21 4.24 -7.73
C GLN A 121 -14.01 5.42 -8.68
#